data_AF-A0A849Q9R3-F1
#
_entry.id   AF-A0A849Q9R3-F1
#
_cell.length_a   1.000
_cell.length_b   1.000
_cell.length_c   1.000
_cell.angle_alpha   90.00
_cell.angle_beta   90.00
_cell.angle_gamma   90.00
#
_symmetry.space_group_name_H-M   'P 1'
#
loop_
_entity.id
_entity.type
_entity.pdbx_description
1 polymer ?
#
loop_
_entity_poly.entity_id
_entity_poly.type
_entity_poly.pdbx_seq_one_letter_code
_entity_poly.pdbx_strand_id
1 'polypeptide(L)'
;MDDTTYDNYIRAGKIASRVLADMRKKVVSGATYLDIVQQTEQMITDAGAQLACPATLSVNTIAAHYTPLLNDISTIGDKDVVKLDIGVMVEGCIADTATTICLDPAYDDMNNAAKSALEKALKLATPGTNVGEIGAVIESEIISRGYRPIVNLSGHILSSYELHSGFSIPNIKTDTNDTLEEDMVLAIEPFATDGQGMIKEISKIQIFRHIAQKPTRLPAARKVLSLAKTKYHSMPFTPRWITDISPFMLDSALRQLSDSNAIYMYPVLKEAGDGIVTQAEHTVIVRDRPVVTTRI
;
A
#
# COMPACT_ATOMS: atom_id res chain seq x y z
N MET A 1 18.62 12.55 -9.77
CA MET A 1 18.27 12.78 -8.36
C MET A 1 19.50 13.30 -7.64
N ASP A 2 19.36 14.34 -6.80
CA ASP A 2 20.48 14.82 -5.98
C ASP A 2 20.73 13.92 -4.75
N ASP A 3 21.92 14.04 -4.14
CA ASP A 3 22.35 13.20 -3.01
C ASP A 3 21.43 13.32 -1.79
N THR A 4 20.87 14.50 -1.51
CA THR A 4 19.99 14.71 -0.35
C THR A 4 18.66 13.99 -0.54
N THR A 5 18.08 14.10 -1.73
CA THR A 5 16.87 13.38 -2.10
C THR A 5 17.10 11.87 -2.07
N TYR A 6 18.24 11.40 -2.59
CA TYR A 6 18.63 10.00 -2.53
C TYR A 6 18.72 9.48 -1.08
N ASP A 7 19.43 10.19 -0.21
CA ASP A 7 19.57 9.81 1.19
C ASP A 7 18.24 9.76 1.93
N ASN A 8 17.29 10.66 1.59
CA ASN A 8 15.94 10.65 2.15
C ASN A 8 15.14 9.41 1.71
N TYR A 9 15.22 8.97 0.44
CA TYR A 9 14.62 7.70 0.01
C TYR A 9 15.23 6.50 0.73
N ILE A 10 16.55 6.46 0.89
CA ILE A 10 17.23 5.40 1.64
C ILE A 10 16.81 5.40 3.11
N ARG A 11 16.67 6.58 3.72
CA ARG A 11 16.23 6.71 5.12
C ARG A 11 14.77 6.25 5.29
N ALA A 12 13.87 6.68 4.41
CA ALA A 12 12.47 6.23 4.43
C ALA A 12 12.39 4.69 4.30
N GLY A 13 13.13 4.12 3.34
CA GLY A 13 13.16 2.68 3.11
C GLY A 13 13.70 1.86 4.29
N LYS A 14 14.77 2.34 4.94
CA LYS A 14 15.33 1.70 6.15
C LYS A 14 14.37 1.74 7.34
N ILE A 15 13.62 2.83 7.51
CA ILE A 15 12.60 2.93 8.56
C ILE A 15 11.48 1.94 8.26
N ALA A 16 10.95 1.94 7.04
CA ALA A 16 9.88 1.04 6.62
C ALA A 16 10.27 -0.43 6.79
N SER A 17 11.44 -0.85 6.27
CA SER A 17 11.88 -2.23 6.35
C SER A 17 12.06 -2.72 7.79
N ARG A 18 12.62 -1.88 8.67
CA ARG A 18 12.75 -2.19 10.11
C ARG A 18 11.40 -2.31 10.80
N VAL A 19 10.49 -1.36 10.57
CA VAL A 19 9.15 -1.40 11.18
C VAL A 19 8.39 -2.65 10.72
N LEU A 20 8.42 -2.96 9.42
CA LEU A 20 7.76 -4.13 8.87
C LEU A 20 8.34 -5.44 9.45
N ALA A 21 9.67 -5.53 9.60
CA ALA A 21 10.35 -6.68 10.20
C ALA A 21 9.91 -6.93 11.66
N ASP A 22 9.74 -5.87 12.44
CA ASP A 22 9.33 -5.97 13.83
C ASP A 22 7.83 -6.24 13.98
N MET A 23 7.00 -5.57 13.17
CA MET A 23 5.56 -5.74 13.22
C MET A 23 5.11 -7.11 12.71
N ARG A 24 5.83 -7.71 11.76
CA ARG A 24 5.60 -9.10 11.33
C ARG A 24 5.59 -10.09 12.50
N LYS A 25 6.43 -9.87 13.52
CA LYS A 25 6.52 -10.76 14.70
C LYS A 25 5.30 -10.62 15.63
N LYS A 26 4.56 -9.52 15.51
CA LYS A 26 3.37 -9.22 16.33
C LYS A 26 2.06 -9.65 15.67
N VAL A 27 2.09 -10.00 14.38
CA VAL A 27 0.94 -10.57 13.67
C VAL A 27 0.83 -12.05 14.08
N VAL A 28 0.06 -12.30 15.14
CA VAL A 28 -0.19 -13.63 15.70
C VAL A 28 -1.68 -13.80 16.01
N SER A 29 -2.13 -15.05 16.17
CA SER A 29 -3.51 -15.34 16.53
C SER A 29 -3.94 -14.59 17.81
N GLY A 30 -5.15 -14.06 17.79
CA GLY A 30 -5.75 -13.27 18.87
C GLY A 30 -5.31 -11.80 18.92
N ALA A 31 -4.26 -11.39 18.18
CA ALA A 31 -3.89 -9.99 18.09
C ALA A 31 -5.01 -9.16 17.43
N THR A 32 -5.29 -7.98 17.97
CA THR A 32 -6.31 -7.10 17.38
C THR A 32 -5.76 -6.37 16.16
N TYR A 33 -6.60 -6.17 15.15
CA TYR A 33 -6.17 -5.46 13.93
C TYR A 33 -5.77 -4.02 14.27
N LEU A 34 -6.53 -3.39 15.16
CA LEU A 34 -6.31 -2.02 15.60
C LEU A 34 -4.96 -1.85 16.30
N ASP A 35 -4.59 -2.75 17.22
CA ASP A 35 -3.30 -2.68 17.92
C ASP A 35 -2.12 -2.84 16.95
N ILE A 36 -2.22 -3.76 15.99
CA ILE A 36 -1.17 -3.98 14.98
C ILE A 36 -0.95 -2.68 14.19
N VAL A 37 -2.03 -2.11 13.65
CA VAL A 37 -1.94 -0.91 12.79
C VAL A 37 -1.49 0.32 13.59
N GLN A 38 -2.03 0.55 14.80
CA GLN A 38 -1.61 1.68 15.63
C GLN A 38 -0.15 1.58 16.08
N GLN A 39 0.31 0.38 16.47
CA GLN A 39 1.72 0.18 16.82
C GLN A 39 2.65 0.37 15.62
N THR A 40 2.23 -0.09 14.43
CA THR A 40 2.97 0.11 13.17
C THR A 40 3.15 1.61 12.89
N GLU A 41 2.05 2.36 12.91
CA GLU A 41 2.08 3.81 12.67
C GLU A 41 2.89 4.56 13.74
N GLN A 42 2.75 4.17 15.01
CA GLN A 42 3.51 4.76 16.11
C GLN A 42 5.02 4.56 15.91
N MET A 43 5.45 3.34 15.57
CA MET A 43 6.86 3.04 15.33
C MET A 43 7.46 3.85 14.17
N ILE A 44 6.68 4.15 13.13
CA ILE A 44 7.10 5.03 12.03
C ILE A 44 7.31 6.45 12.55
N THR A 45 6.35 6.97 13.31
CA THR A 45 6.42 8.34 13.85
C THR A 45 7.52 8.51 14.90
N ASP A 46 7.74 7.50 15.76
CA ASP A 46 8.82 7.48 16.77
C ASP A 46 10.21 7.43 16.11
N ALA A 47 10.31 6.86 14.91
CA ALA A 47 11.52 6.89 14.09
C ALA A 47 11.78 8.25 13.42
N GLY A 48 10.92 9.25 13.65
CA GLY A 48 11.04 10.60 13.10
C GLY A 48 10.66 10.70 11.62
N ALA A 49 9.82 9.79 11.13
CA ALA A 49 9.25 9.83 9.79
C ALA A 49 7.75 10.16 9.82
N GLN A 50 7.22 10.57 8.67
CA GLN A 50 5.79 10.77 8.45
C GLN A 50 5.15 9.51 7.86
N LEU A 51 3.84 9.39 7.99
CA LEU A 51 3.07 8.33 7.33
C LEU A 51 2.72 8.80 5.91
N ALA A 52 3.14 8.04 4.89
CA ALA A 52 2.76 8.31 3.50
C ALA A 52 1.31 7.89 3.23
N CYS A 53 0.80 6.89 3.95
CA CYS A 53 -0.57 6.42 3.91
C CYS A 53 -0.93 5.77 5.26
N PRO A 54 -2.21 5.52 5.56
CA PRO A 54 -2.59 4.67 6.67
C PRO A 54 -2.01 3.27 6.50
N ALA A 55 -1.39 2.73 7.55
CA ALA A 55 -0.97 1.33 7.50
C ALA A 55 -2.21 0.45 7.30
N THR A 56 -2.11 -0.49 6.36
CA THR A 56 -3.22 -1.38 6.01
C THR A 56 -2.95 -2.81 6.49
N LEU A 57 -4.02 -3.49 6.90
CA LEU A 57 -3.99 -4.85 7.40
C LEU A 57 -5.11 -5.65 6.71
N SER A 58 -4.78 -6.24 5.58
CA SER A 58 -5.73 -6.91 4.69
C SER A 58 -5.64 -8.43 4.87
N VAL A 59 -6.75 -9.06 5.25
CA VAL A 59 -6.76 -10.46 5.68
C VAL A 59 -7.53 -11.35 4.69
N ASN A 60 -6.95 -12.52 4.39
CA ASN A 60 -7.50 -13.57 3.55
C ASN A 60 -7.86 -13.04 2.15
N THR A 61 -9.16 -12.98 1.85
CA THR A 61 -9.70 -12.54 0.54
C THR A 61 -9.59 -11.03 0.32
N ILE A 62 -9.38 -10.26 1.38
CA ILE A 62 -9.16 -8.82 1.25
C ILE A 62 -7.74 -8.62 0.76
N ALA A 63 -7.58 -7.97 -0.40
CA ALA A 63 -6.31 -7.73 -1.05
C ALA A 63 -5.61 -6.49 -0.48
N ALA A 64 -6.30 -5.36 -0.42
CA ALA A 64 -5.73 -4.07 -0.03
C ALA A 64 -6.79 -3.10 0.55
N HIS A 65 -6.32 -1.93 0.99
CA HIS A 65 -7.11 -0.78 1.47
C HIS A 65 -7.92 -0.99 2.77
N TYR A 66 -7.73 -2.10 3.47
CA TYR A 66 -8.34 -2.28 4.80
C TYR A 66 -7.48 -1.65 5.89
N THR A 67 -8.03 -0.71 6.66
CA THR A 67 -7.39 -0.21 7.89
C THR A 67 -8.44 -0.09 8.99
N PRO A 68 -8.23 -0.63 10.20
CA PRO A 68 -9.24 -0.64 11.26
C PRO A 68 -9.62 0.78 11.70
N LEU A 69 -10.88 0.98 12.06
CA LEU A 69 -11.35 2.19 12.76
C LEU A 69 -11.27 1.97 14.28
N LEU A 70 -11.48 3.03 15.08
CA LEU A 70 -11.35 2.98 16.54
C LEU A 70 -12.30 1.98 17.24
N ASN A 71 -13.41 1.61 16.59
CA ASN A 71 -14.38 0.64 17.09
C ASN A 71 -14.25 -0.75 16.44
N ASP A 72 -13.18 -0.99 15.68
CA ASP A 72 -12.92 -2.29 15.07
C ASP A 72 -12.44 -3.28 16.12
N ILE A 73 -13.19 -4.37 16.29
CA ILE A 73 -12.93 -5.44 17.25
C ILE A 73 -12.34 -6.70 16.58
N SER A 74 -11.97 -6.60 15.30
CA SER A 74 -11.43 -7.73 14.53
C SER A 74 -10.11 -8.21 15.13
N THR A 75 -9.95 -9.54 15.19
CA THR A 75 -8.77 -10.22 15.69
C THR A 75 -8.26 -11.20 14.64
N ILE A 76 -6.95 -11.45 14.67
CA ILE A 76 -6.29 -12.38 13.77
C ILE A 76 -6.66 -13.81 14.17
N GLY A 77 -7.13 -14.62 13.23
CA GLY A 77 -7.41 -16.03 13.42
C GLY A 77 -6.16 -16.91 13.28
N ASP A 78 -6.25 -18.15 13.77
CA ASP A 78 -5.13 -19.12 13.76
C ASP A 78 -4.58 -19.47 12.37
N LYS A 79 -5.38 -19.23 11.32
CA LYS A 79 -5.10 -19.63 9.94
C LYS A 79 -5.17 -18.48 8.95
N ASP A 80 -5.18 -17.25 9.45
CA ASP A 80 -5.29 -16.09 8.60
C ASP A 80 -4.02 -15.87 7.75
N VAL A 81 -4.23 -15.36 6.54
CA VAL A 81 -3.20 -14.87 5.64
C VAL A 81 -3.29 -13.35 5.61
N VAL A 82 -2.32 -12.71 6.27
CA VAL A 82 -2.38 -11.30 6.65
C VAL A 82 -1.37 -10.51 5.82
N LYS A 83 -1.84 -9.52 5.08
CA LYS A 83 -1.00 -8.56 4.36
C LYS A 83 -0.89 -7.30 5.20
N LEU A 84 0.33 -6.99 5.64
CA LEU A 84 0.67 -5.74 6.30
C LEU A 84 1.44 -4.88 5.30
N ASP A 85 0.91 -3.69 5.03
CA ASP A 85 1.37 -2.77 3.99
C ASP A 85 1.48 -1.38 4.61
N ILE A 86 2.64 -0.74 4.40
CA ILE A 86 3.03 0.49 5.08
C ILE A 86 3.72 1.47 4.12
N GLY A 87 3.28 2.73 4.20
CA GLY A 87 3.95 3.85 3.56
C GLY A 87 4.66 4.76 4.57
N VAL A 88 5.96 4.95 4.38
CA VAL A 88 6.81 5.85 5.19
C VAL A 88 7.31 7.01 4.34
N MET A 89 7.31 8.22 4.90
CA MET A 89 7.74 9.43 4.19
C MET A 89 8.75 10.23 4.99
N VAL A 90 9.84 10.65 4.33
CA VAL A 90 10.87 11.56 4.88
C VAL A 90 11.07 12.70 3.89
N GLU A 91 10.75 13.94 4.30
CA GLU A 91 10.87 15.14 3.45
C GLU A 91 10.22 14.96 2.05
N GLY A 92 9.06 14.32 2.01
CA GLY A 92 8.34 14.02 0.76
C GLY A 92 8.80 12.77 0.01
N CYS A 93 9.93 12.18 0.36
CA CYS A 93 10.45 10.94 -0.25
C CYS A 93 9.77 9.73 0.40
N ILE A 94 9.12 8.89 -0.43
CA ILE A 94 8.26 7.80 0.03
C ILE A 94 8.97 6.46 -0.10
N ALA A 95 8.77 5.61 0.91
CA ALA A 95 9.01 4.17 0.83
C ALA A 95 7.70 3.45 1.12
N ASP A 96 7.22 2.73 0.11
CA ASP A 96 6.08 1.81 0.15
C ASP A 96 6.57 0.36 0.18
N THR A 97 6.02 -0.44 1.09
CA THR A 97 6.40 -1.85 1.23
C THR A 97 5.37 -2.64 2.01
N ALA A 98 5.21 -3.89 1.59
CA ALA A 98 4.24 -4.81 2.15
C ALA A 98 4.83 -6.22 2.29
N THR A 99 4.30 -6.96 3.26
CA THR A 99 4.62 -8.37 3.45
C THR A 99 3.39 -9.17 3.83
N THR A 100 3.33 -10.42 3.37
CA THR A 100 2.33 -11.38 3.81
C THR A 100 2.86 -12.29 4.92
N ILE A 101 2.11 -12.35 6.01
CA ILE A 101 2.26 -13.27 7.14
C ILE A 101 1.22 -14.38 7.00
N CYS A 102 1.67 -15.60 6.73
CA CYS A 102 0.83 -16.79 6.66
C CYS A 102 0.82 -17.48 8.02
N LEU A 103 -0.34 -17.52 8.69
CA LEU A 103 -0.53 -18.35 9.89
C LEU A 103 -1.00 -19.76 9.54
N ASP A 104 -1.57 -19.96 8.35
CA ASP A 104 -1.76 -21.26 7.73
C ASP A 104 -0.60 -21.59 6.76
N PRO A 105 0.24 -22.60 7.08
CA PRO A 105 1.35 -23.02 6.22
C PRO A 105 0.93 -23.48 4.82
N ALA A 106 -0.36 -23.81 4.61
CA ALA A 106 -0.88 -24.17 3.28
C ALA A 106 -0.67 -23.05 2.24
N TYR A 107 -0.53 -21.79 2.68
CA TYR A 107 -0.32 -20.63 1.81
C TYR A 107 1.13 -20.14 1.73
N ASP A 108 2.08 -20.83 2.36
CA ASP A 108 3.50 -20.44 2.32
C ASP A 108 4.06 -20.48 0.90
N ASP A 109 3.67 -21.46 0.09
CA ASP A 109 4.11 -21.56 -1.30
C ASP A 109 3.54 -20.42 -2.18
N MET A 110 2.27 -20.04 -1.97
CA MET A 110 1.66 -18.88 -2.65
C MET A 110 2.34 -17.57 -2.26
N ASN A 111 2.64 -17.39 -0.98
CA ASN A 111 3.41 -16.23 -0.50
C ASN A 111 4.83 -16.21 -1.11
N ASN A 112 5.48 -17.38 -1.24
CA ASN A 112 6.76 -17.49 -1.92
C ASN A 112 6.66 -17.22 -3.43
N ALA A 113 5.52 -17.49 -4.07
CA ALA A 113 5.26 -17.10 -5.45
C ALA A 113 5.29 -15.58 -5.63
N ALA A 114 4.57 -14.83 -4.80
CA ALA A 114 4.57 -13.36 -4.82
C ALA A 114 5.98 -12.79 -4.54
N LYS A 115 6.69 -13.31 -3.53
CA LYS A 115 8.07 -12.87 -3.23
C LYS A 115 9.07 -13.17 -4.34
N SER A 116 8.99 -14.36 -4.93
CA SER A 116 9.86 -14.74 -6.04
C SER A 116 9.59 -13.89 -7.29
N ALA A 117 8.32 -13.59 -7.57
CA ALA A 117 7.93 -12.69 -8.64
C ALA A 117 8.50 -11.28 -8.42
N LEU A 118 8.40 -10.76 -7.19
CA LEU A 118 8.99 -9.48 -6.80
C LEU A 118 10.50 -9.46 -7.01
N GLU A 119 11.22 -10.46 -6.52
CA GLU A 119 12.68 -10.54 -6.65
C GLU A 119 13.15 -10.64 -8.11
N LYS A 120 12.35 -11.24 -9.00
CA LYS A 120 12.63 -11.25 -10.44
C LYS A 120 12.32 -9.90 -11.08
N ALA A 121 11.18 -9.28 -10.73
CA ALA A 121 10.78 -7.97 -11.23
C ALA A 121 11.77 -6.86 -10.85
N LEU A 122 12.26 -6.85 -9.61
CA LEU A 122 13.23 -5.86 -9.12
C LEU A 122 14.53 -5.84 -9.93
N LYS A 123 14.93 -6.97 -10.53
CA LYS A 123 16.13 -7.04 -11.39
C LYS A 123 15.95 -6.34 -12.74
N LEU A 124 14.70 -6.13 -13.15
CA LEU A 124 14.35 -5.44 -14.38
C LEU A 124 14.13 -3.94 -14.19
N ALA A 125 14.21 -3.42 -12.96
CA ALA A 125 14.03 -2.00 -12.65
C ALA A 125 15.24 -1.13 -13.08
N THR A 126 15.64 -1.25 -14.34
CA THR A 126 16.74 -0.54 -15.00
C THR A 126 16.21 0.45 -16.04
N PRO A 127 16.94 1.54 -16.35
CA PRO A 127 16.53 2.48 -17.38
C PRO A 127 16.29 1.82 -18.73
N GLY A 128 15.22 2.21 -19.41
CA GLY A 128 14.82 1.70 -20.73
C GLY A 128 13.98 0.42 -20.70
N THR A 129 13.84 -0.25 -19.54
CA THR A 129 12.97 -1.43 -19.44
C THR A 129 11.52 -1.05 -19.71
N ASN A 130 10.84 -1.81 -20.56
CA ASN A 130 9.40 -1.67 -20.78
C ASN A 130 8.61 -2.26 -19.60
N VAL A 131 7.64 -1.53 -19.06
CA VAL A 131 6.89 -1.99 -17.87
C VAL A 131 6.05 -3.23 -18.12
N GLY A 132 5.66 -3.50 -19.37
CA GLY A 132 4.99 -4.74 -19.78
C GLY A 132 5.88 -5.98 -19.62
N GLU A 133 7.21 -5.83 -19.71
CA GLU A 133 8.17 -6.92 -19.46
C GLU A 133 8.26 -7.26 -17.97
N ILE A 134 8.18 -6.24 -17.10
CA ILE A 134 8.09 -6.44 -15.65
C ILE A 134 6.84 -7.27 -15.31
N GLY A 135 5.69 -6.88 -15.85
CA GLY A 135 4.45 -7.62 -15.67
C GLY A 135 4.49 -9.04 -16.25
N ALA A 136 5.15 -9.25 -17.39
CA ALA A 136 5.33 -10.58 -17.96
C ALA A 136 6.17 -11.51 -17.07
N VAL A 137 7.20 -10.98 -16.41
CA VAL A 137 8.03 -11.76 -15.46
C VAL A 137 7.26 -12.10 -14.19
N ILE A 138 6.47 -11.15 -13.68
CA ILE A 138 5.61 -11.37 -12.50
C ILE A 138 4.59 -12.47 -12.80
N GLU A 139 3.84 -12.33 -13.90
CA GLU A 139 2.83 -13.29 -14.33
C GLU A 139 3.40 -14.69 -14.53
N SER A 140 4.50 -14.80 -15.27
CA SER A 140 5.15 -16.08 -15.54
C SER A 140 5.58 -16.78 -14.25
N GLU A 141 6.16 -16.05 -13.29
CA GLU A 141 6.58 -16.64 -12.02
C GLU A 141 5.40 -17.13 -11.18
N ILE A 142 4.34 -16.33 -11.07
CA ILE A 142 3.15 -16.69 -10.28
C ILE A 142 2.42 -17.89 -10.91
N ILE A 143 2.22 -17.88 -12.23
CA ILE A 143 1.54 -18.97 -12.97
C ILE A 143 2.36 -20.26 -12.91
N SER A 144 3.69 -20.19 -13.02
CA SER A 144 4.55 -21.39 -12.98
C SER A 144 4.45 -22.17 -11.66
N ARG A 145 3.98 -21.52 -10.60
CA ARG A 145 3.76 -22.10 -9.27
C ARG A 145 2.31 -22.54 -9.02
N GLY A 146 1.43 -22.41 -10.02
CA GLY A 146 0.04 -22.87 -9.95
C GLY A 146 -0.95 -21.85 -9.40
N TYR A 147 -0.56 -20.59 -9.23
CA TYR A 147 -1.43 -19.51 -8.76
C TYR A 147 -1.76 -18.51 -9.88
N ARG A 148 -2.63 -17.53 -9.59
CA ARG A 148 -3.01 -16.47 -10.53
C ARG A 148 -2.48 -15.12 -10.05
N PRO A 149 -1.85 -14.31 -10.91
CA PRO A 149 -1.62 -12.91 -10.61
C PRO A 149 -2.95 -12.15 -10.57
N ILE A 150 -3.04 -11.11 -9.74
CA ILE A 150 -4.18 -10.20 -9.78
C ILE A 150 -3.99 -9.21 -10.93
N VAL A 151 -4.90 -9.22 -11.90
CA VAL A 151 -4.72 -8.51 -13.17
C VAL A 151 -5.03 -7.00 -13.10
N ASN A 152 -5.88 -6.60 -12.16
CA ASN A 152 -6.37 -5.21 -12.01
C ASN A 152 -5.93 -4.57 -10.69
N LEU A 153 -4.80 -5.03 -10.14
CA LEU A 153 -4.07 -4.39 -9.05
C LEU A 153 -2.57 -4.48 -9.36
N SER A 154 -1.84 -3.39 -9.19
CA SER A 154 -0.53 -3.19 -9.81
C SER A 154 0.29 -2.21 -9.00
N GLY A 155 1.61 -2.31 -9.09
CA GLY A 155 2.51 -1.29 -8.57
C GLY A 155 2.40 0.04 -9.28
N HIS A 156 3.19 1.00 -8.84
CA HIS A 156 3.05 2.40 -9.24
C HIS A 156 4.36 3.19 -9.09
N ILE A 157 4.41 4.35 -9.74
CA ILE A 157 5.49 5.31 -9.54
C ILE A 157 5.22 6.11 -8.26
N LEU A 158 6.29 6.35 -7.51
CA LEU A 158 6.34 7.20 -6.32
C LEU A 158 6.98 8.54 -6.70
N SER A 159 6.33 9.63 -6.33
CA SER A 159 6.84 11.00 -6.50
C SER A 159 6.85 11.74 -5.17
N SER A 160 7.55 12.87 -5.10
CA SER A 160 7.59 13.68 -3.88
C SER A 160 6.17 14.11 -3.46
N TYR A 161 5.74 13.70 -2.26
CA TYR A 161 4.37 13.91 -1.75
C TYR A 161 3.25 13.36 -2.66
N GLU A 162 3.52 12.31 -3.42
CA GLU A 162 2.52 11.67 -4.28
C GLU A 162 2.75 10.16 -4.34
N LEU A 163 1.84 9.41 -3.69
CA LEU A 163 1.92 7.95 -3.57
C LEU A 163 1.72 7.23 -4.91
N HIS A 164 0.82 7.71 -5.75
CA HIS A 164 0.54 7.12 -7.06
C HIS A 164 0.72 8.20 -8.12
N SER A 165 1.75 8.08 -8.94
CA SER A 165 2.03 9.00 -10.05
C SER A 165 2.25 8.23 -11.37
N GLY A 166 2.23 8.96 -12.49
CA GLY A 166 2.57 8.45 -13.82
C GLY A 166 1.78 7.19 -14.23
N PHE A 167 2.49 6.17 -14.72
CA PHE A 167 1.94 4.90 -15.17
C PHE A 167 2.03 3.81 -14.09
N SER A 168 1.26 2.74 -14.25
CA SER A 168 1.27 1.58 -13.35
C SER A 168 2.34 0.56 -13.74
N ILE A 169 2.82 -0.21 -12.75
CA ILE A 169 3.71 -1.36 -12.92
C ILE A 169 2.85 -2.64 -12.85
N PRO A 170 2.44 -3.21 -13.99
CA PRO A 170 1.43 -4.27 -14.01
C PRO A 170 1.95 -5.59 -13.44
N ASN A 171 1.03 -6.41 -12.92
CA ASN A 171 1.30 -7.79 -12.48
C ASN A 171 1.10 -8.84 -13.58
N ILE A 172 0.74 -8.39 -14.79
CA ILE A 172 0.60 -9.22 -15.99
C ILE A 172 1.28 -8.59 -17.18
N LYS A 173 1.59 -9.41 -18.20
CA LYS A 173 2.05 -8.90 -19.47
C LYS A 173 1.02 -7.93 -20.04
N THR A 174 1.46 -6.70 -20.28
CA THR A 174 0.63 -5.62 -20.83
C THR A 174 1.32 -5.05 -22.05
N ASP A 175 0.57 -4.77 -23.11
CA ASP A 175 1.07 -4.06 -24.28
C ASP A 175 1.03 -2.56 -24.00
N THR A 176 2.19 -1.97 -23.71
CA THR A 176 2.37 -0.54 -23.43
C THR A 176 3.70 -0.05 -23.98
N ASN A 177 3.79 1.24 -24.26
CA ASN A 177 5.03 1.92 -24.65
C ASN A 177 5.74 2.60 -23.45
N ASP A 178 5.21 2.44 -22.24
CA ASP A 178 5.80 3.01 -21.03
C ASP A 178 7.13 2.33 -20.70
N THR A 179 8.20 3.12 -20.57
CA THR A 179 9.54 2.65 -20.21
C THR A 179 10.05 3.33 -18.96
N LEU A 180 10.82 2.61 -18.16
CA LEU A 180 11.44 3.15 -16.96
C LEU A 180 12.53 4.15 -17.34
N GLU A 181 12.54 5.29 -16.66
CA GLU A 181 13.60 6.30 -16.77
C GLU A 181 14.53 6.21 -15.56
N GLU A 182 15.79 6.62 -15.76
CA GLU A 182 16.72 6.74 -14.65
C GLU A 182 16.13 7.65 -13.56
N ASP A 183 16.38 7.31 -12.30
CA ASP A 183 15.87 8.03 -11.12
C ASP A 183 14.38 7.92 -10.82
N MET A 184 13.59 7.19 -11.62
CA MET A 184 12.24 6.83 -11.19
C MET A 184 12.27 6.02 -9.90
N VAL A 185 11.32 6.28 -9.01
CA VAL A 185 11.11 5.50 -7.79
C VAL A 185 9.81 4.74 -7.95
N LEU A 186 9.86 3.42 -7.78
CA LEU A 186 8.74 2.52 -8.06
C LEU A 186 8.38 1.72 -6.81
N ALA A 187 7.10 1.58 -6.56
CA ALA A 187 6.54 0.47 -5.79
C ALA A 187 6.27 -0.69 -6.76
N ILE A 188 6.94 -1.83 -6.55
CA ILE A 188 6.65 -3.07 -7.30
C ILE A 188 5.98 -4.02 -6.31
N GLU A 189 4.72 -4.37 -6.56
CA GLU A 189 3.86 -5.13 -5.64
C GLU A 189 3.10 -6.29 -6.31
N PRO A 190 3.73 -7.46 -6.46
CA PRO A 190 3.03 -8.66 -6.91
C PRO A 190 1.97 -9.15 -5.92
N PHE A 191 0.78 -9.36 -6.45
CA PHE A 191 -0.31 -10.07 -5.77
C PHE A 191 -0.56 -11.43 -6.44
N ALA A 192 -0.56 -12.49 -5.64
CA ALA A 192 -0.93 -13.84 -6.06
C ALA A 192 -2.19 -14.30 -5.34
N THR A 193 -3.01 -15.11 -6.02
CA THR A 193 -4.23 -15.68 -5.47
C THR A 193 -4.53 -17.08 -6.01
N ASP A 194 -5.24 -17.88 -5.21
CA ASP A 194 -5.90 -19.13 -5.62
C ASP A 194 -7.32 -18.91 -6.18
N GLY A 195 -7.83 -17.67 -6.11
CA GLY A 195 -9.14 -17.22 -6.59
C GLY A 195 -9.14 -16.83 -8.07
N GLN A 196 -10.05 -15.95 -8.47
CA GLN A 196 -10.26 -15.56 -9.87
C GLN A 196 -9.08 -14.78 -10.49
N GLY A 197 -8.27 -14.11 -9.68
CA GLY A 197 -7.19 -13.22 -10.18
C GLY A 197 -7.68 -11.82 -10.52
N MET A 198 -8.79 -11.40 -9.92
CA MET A 198 -9.37 -10.07 -10.10
C MET A 198 -9.85 -9.50 -8.76
N ILE A 199 -9.78 -8.19 -8.63
CA ILE A 199 -10.33 -7.45 -7.50
C ILE A 199 -11.70 -6.87 -7.84
N LYS A 200 -12.60 -6.90 -6.86
CA LYS A 200 -13.81 -6.10 -6.78
C LYS A 200 -13.73 -5.15 -5.59
N GLU A 201 -14.22 -3.93 -5.76
CA GLU A 201 -14.44 -3.00 -4.67
C GLU A 201 -15.63 -3.46 -3.81
N ILE A 202 -15.53 -3.32 -2.48
CA ILE A 202 -16.66 -3.51 -1.57
C ILE A 202 -17.02 -2.21 -0.87
N SER A 203 -18.22 -2.11 -0.33
CA SER A 203 -18.78 -0.86 0.23
C SER A 203 -18.06 -0.30 1.46
N LYS A 204 -17.06 -1.00 2.01
CA LYS A 204 -16.30 -0.56 3.18
C LYS A 204 -15.23 0.44 2.71
N ILE A 205 -15.25 1.65 3.28
CA ILE A 205 -14.33 2.74 2.93
C ILE A 205 -13.74 3.30 4.23
N GLN A 206 -12.41 3.28 4.35
CA GLN A 206 -11.68 3.70 5.55
C GLN A 206 -10.48 4.59 5.23
N ILE A 207 -10.22 4.82 3.94
CA ILE A 207 -9.08 5.59 3.43
C ILE A 207 -9.62 6.61 2.43
N PHE A 208 -9.17 7.84 2.57
CA PHE A 208 -9.58 8.99 1.76
C PHE A 208 -8.35 9.79 1.34
N ARG A 209 -8.44 10.59 0.28
CA ARG A 209 -7.36 11.50 -0.14
C ARG A 209 -7.93 12.83 -0.59
N HIS A 210 -7.29 13.95 -0.22
CA HIS A 210 -7.67 15.25 -0.76
C HIS A 210 -7.43 15.31 -2.27
N ILE A 211 -8.44 15.70 -3.06
CA ILE A 211 -8.30 15.93 -4.50
C ILE A 211 -8.41 17.42 -4.82
N ALA A 212 -9.37 18.11 -4.21
CA ALA A 212 -9.70 19.47 -4.60
C ALA A 212 -10.21 20.30 -3.42
N GLN A 213 -9.79 21.57 -3.40
CA GLN A 213 -10.36 22.55 -2.50
C GLN A 213 -11.76 22.94 -3.00
N LYS A 214 -12.80 22.67 -2.20
CA LYS A 214 -14.20 23.05 -2.50
C LYS A 214 -14.80 23.95 -1.41
N PRO A 215 -15.66 24.92 -1.78
CA PRO A 215 -16.41 25.70 -0.78
C PRO A 215 -17.27 24.78 0.09
N THR A 216 -17.03 24.79 1.40
CA THR A 216 -17.64 23.84 2.33
C THR A 216 -18.34 24.57 3.48
N ARG A 217 -19.65 24.35 3.64
CA ARG A 217 -20.47 25.03 4.66
C ARG A 217 -20.34 24.40 6.05
N LEU A 218 -20.22 23.07 6.13
CA LEU A 218 -20.13 22.35 7.41
C LEU A 218 -18.76 22.59 8.07
N PRO A 219 -18.70 23.05 9.34
CA PRO A 219 -17.42 23.29 10.02
C PRO A 219 -16.54 22.04 10.12
N ALA A 220 -17.12 20.88 10.40
CA ALA A 220 -16.39 19.61 10.47
C ALA A 220 -15.74 19.26 9.12
N ALA A 221 -16.46 19.41 8.01
CA ALA A 221 -15.92 19.16 6.67
C ALA A 221 -14.83 20.16 6.28
N ARG A 222 -14.95 21.45 6.63
CA ARG A 222 -13.84 22.41 6.45
C ARG A 222 -12.59 21.98 7.21
N LYS A 223 -12.76 21.51 8.45
CA LYS A 223 -11.66 21.03 9.28
C LYS A 223 -10.99 19.79 8.69
N VAL A 224 -11.77 18.79 8.26
CA VAL A 224 -11.24 17.59 7.57
C VAL A 224 -10.47 17.98 6.31
N LEU A 225 -11.04 18.85 5.46
CA LEU A 225 -10.39 19.28 4.23
C LEU A 225 -9.08 20.05 4.49
N SER A 226 -9.06 20.89 5.53
CA SER A 226 -7.85 21.57 5.98
C SER A 226 -6.79 20.57 6.43
N LEU A 227 -7.15 19.62 7.30
CA LEU A 227 -6.22 18.58 7.77
C LEU A 227 -5.66 17.75 6.62
N ALA A 228 -6.53 17.30 5.71
CA ALA A 228 -6.15 16.51 4.55
C ALA A 228 -5.15 17.25 3.64
N LYS A 229 -5.33 18.55 3.45
CA LYS A 229 -4.43 19.37 2.65
C LYS A 229 -3.13 19.70 3.37
N THR A 230 -3.19 20.14 4.63
CA THR A 230 -2.03 20.73 5.32
C THR A 230 -1.26 19.72 6.17
N LYS A 231 -1.95 18.93 6.99
CA LYS A 231 -1.32 17.96 7.90
C LYS A 231 -0.92 16.68 7.16
N TYR A 232 -1.75 16.24 6.24
CA TYR A 232 -1.51 15.00 5.48
C TYR A 232 -0.94 15.28 4.09
N HIS A 233 -0.62 16.53 3.73
CA HIS A 233 0.02 16.88 2.46
C HIS A 233 -0.71 16.37 1.21
N SER A 234 -2.04 16.24 1.25
CA SER A 234 -2.86 15.58 0.22
C SER A 234 -2.54 14.10 -0.02
N MET A 235 -1.80 13.47 0.88
CA MET A 235 -1.62 12.02 0.94
C MET A 235 -2.88 11.32 1.47
N PRO A 236 -3.03 10.00 1.22
CA PRO A 236 -4.09 9.22 1.82
C PRO A 236 -4.12 9.34 3.35
N PHE A 237 -5.33 9.38 3.92
CA PHE A 237 -5.57 9.44 5.36
C PHE A 237 -6.77 8.60 5.76
N THR A 238 -6.84 8.24 7.04
CA THR A 238 -7.96 7.48 7.61
C THR A 238 -8.74 8.32 8.63
N PRO A 239 -10.07 8.13 8.78
CA PRO A 239 -10.85 8.78 9.83
C PRO A 239 -10.29 8.54 11.24
N ARG A 240 -9.63 7.39 11.47
CA ARG A 240 -8.98 7.04 12.74
C ARG A 240 -7.96 8.09 13.21
N TRP A 241 -7.34 8.83 12.31
CA TRP A 241 -6.37 9.90 12.64
C TRP A 241 -7.03 11.21 13.10
N ILE A 242 -8.35 11.35 12.96
CA ILE A 242 -9.09 12.57 13.26
C ILE A 242 -9.93 12.35 14.52
N THR A 243 -9.32 12.58 15.68
CA THR A 243 -9.92 12.30 17.00
C THR A 243 -10.63 13.51 17.62
N ASP A 244 -10.47 14.70 17.05
CA ASP A 244 -10.96 15.97 17.56
C ASP A 244 -12.29 16.43 16.90
N ILE A 245 -12.98 15.48 16.25
CA ILE A 245 -14.33 15.59 15.71
C ILE A 245 -15.11 14.37 16.18
N SER A 246 -16.36 14.53 16.63
CA SER A 246 -17.17 13.39 17.04
C SER A 246 -17.42 12.44 15.86
N PRO A 247 -17.51 11.11 16.08
CA PRO A 247 -17.66 10.13 14.98
C PRO A 247 -18.83 10.44 14.04
N PHE A 248 -19.99 10.81 14.60
CA PHE A 248 -21.16 11.18 13.82
C PHE A 248 -20.91 12.39 12.88
N MET A 249 -20.24 13.43 13.40
CA MET A 249 -19.94 14.63 12.61
C MET A 249 -18.85 14.37 11.58
N LEU A 250 -17.88 13.50 11.89
CA LEU A 250 -16.82 13.09 10.98
C LEU A 250 -17.40 12.30 9.79
N ASP A 251 -18.29 11.34 10.05
CA ASP A 251 -19.00 10.58 9.02
C ASP A 251 -19.82 11.49 8.08
N SER A 252 -20.55 12.45 8.64
CA SER A 252 -21.31 13.41 7.84
C SER A 252 -20.38 14.31 7.01
N ALA A 253 -19.22 14.69 7.56
CA ALA A 253 -18.24 15.51 6.87
C ALA A 253 -17.60 14.76 5.69
N LEU A 254 -17.19 13.51 5.90
CA LEU A 254 -16.58 12.68 4.86
C LEU A 254 -17.55 12.44 3.71
N ARG A 255 -18.83 12.10 3.99
CA ARG A 255 -19.86 11.95 2.95
C ARG A 255 -20.02 13.22 2.11
N GLN A 256 -20.17 14.38 2.74
CA GLN A 256 -20.29 15.65 2.02
C GLN A 256 -19.07 15.94 1.13
N LEU A 257 -17.87 15.69 1.64
CA LEU A 257 -16.64 15.94 0.89
C LEU A 257 -16.49 14.96 -0.28
N SER A 258 -16.89 13.70 -0.11
CA SER A 258 -16.92 12.72 -1.20
C SER A 258 -17.93 13.11 -2.28
N ASP A 259 -19.17 13.46 -1.90
CA ASP A 259 -20.24 13.84 -2.83
C ASP A 259 -19.88 15.09 -3.66
N SER A 260 -19.06 15.98 -3.09
CA SER A 260 -18.58 17.20 -3.75
C SER A 260 -17.27 17.02 -4.54
N ASN A 261 -16.75 15.79 -4.60
CA ASN A 261 -15.44 15.45 -5.20
C ASN A 261 -14.30 16.30 -4.62
N ALA A 262 -14.37 16.65 -3.34
CA ALA A 262 -13.29 17.31 -2.62
C ALA A 262 -12.24 16.30 -2.14
N ILE A 263 -12.69 15.08 -1.83
CA ILE A 263 -11.86 13.94 -1.47
C ILE A 263 -12.18 12.72 -2.34
N TYR A 264 -11.17 11.89 -2.57
CA TYR A 264 -11.29 10.56 -3.16
C TYR A 264 -11.54 9.55 -2.05
N MET A 265 -12.28 8.49 -2.36
CA MET A 265 -12.52 7.36 -1.49
C MET A 265 -11.76 6.17 -2.04
N TYR A 266 -11.01 5.46 -1.20
CA TYR A 266 -10.41 4.17 -1.55
C TYR A 266 -11.24 3.06 -0.91
N PRO A 267 -12.11 2.38 -1.68
CA PRO A 267 -12.84 1.22 -1.18
C PRO A 267 -11.90 0.08 -0.87
N VAL A 268 -12.31 -0.76 0.09
CA VAL A 268 -11.62 -2.03 0.37
C VAL A 268 -11.66 -2.91 -0.88
N LEU A 269 -10.52 -3.50 -1.21
CA LEU A 269 -10.32 -4.34 -2.38
C LEU A 269 -10.41 -5.81 -1.97
N LYS A 270 -11.39 -6.55 -2.53
CA LYS A 270 -11.59 -7.97 -2.26
C LYS A 270 -11.36 -8.79 -3.53
N GLU A 271 -10.76 -9.97 -3.40
CA GLU A 271 -10.68 -10.96 -4.47
C GLU A 271 -12.08 -11.34 -4.97
N ALA A 272 -12.27 -11.37 -6.29
CA ALA A 272 -13.59 -11.47 -6.91
C ALA A 272 -14.25 -12.84 -6.71
N GLY A 273 -13.45 -13.91 -6.75
CA GLY A 273 -13.84 -15.30 -6.49
C GLY A 273 -13.71 -15.73 -5.02
N ASP A 274 -13.47 -14.77 -4.12
CA ASP A 274 -13.24 -15.01 -2.68
C ASP A 274 -12.07 -15.98 -2.38
N GLY A 275 -11.05 -15.99 -3.26
CA GLY A 275 -9.78 -16.67 -3.01
C GLY A 275 -8.88 -15.89 -2.05
N ILE A 276 -7.91 -16.58 -1.46
CA ILE A 276 -6.89 -15.97 -0.60
C ILE A 276 -5.92 -15.15 -1.45
N VAL A 277 -5.46 -14.02 -0.91
CA VAL A 277 -4.51 -13.14 -1.57
C VAL A 277 -3.24 -13.01 -0.73
N THR A 278 -2.09 -13.17 -1.38
CA THR A 278 -0.76 -12.84 -0.85
C THR A 278 -0.16 -11.69 -1.65
N GLN A 279 0.51 -10.76 -0.96
CA GLN A 279 1.24 -9.62 -1.51
C GLN A 279 2.70 -9.65 -1.03
N ALA A 280 3.60 -9.21 -1.89
CA ALA A 280 4.95 -8.81 -1.52
C ALA A 280 5.27 -7.49 -2.23
N GLU A 281 5.94 -6.55 -1.56
CA GLU A 281 6.23 -5.28 -2.17
C GLU A 281 7.55 -4.66 -1.69
N HIS A 282 8.25 -4.05 -2.63
CA HIS A 282 9.39 -3.19 -2.35
C HIS A 282 9.34 -1.89 -3.16
N THR A 283 9.80 -0.82 -2.51
CA THR A 283 10.26 0.39 -3.19
C THR A 283 11.66 0.20 -3.78
N VAL A 284 11.83 0.60 -5.03
CA VAL A 284 13.09 0.53 -5.79
C VAL A 284 13.35 1.85 -6.55
N ILE A 285 14.61 2.28 -6.57
CA ILE A 285 15.08 3.39 -7.42
C ILE A 285 15.68 2.80 -8.69
N VAL A 286 15.23 3.27 -9.86
CA VAL A 286 15.67 2.84 -11.18
C VAL A 286 17.07 3.36 -11.48
N ARG A 287 18.00 2.42 -11.69
CA ARG A 287 19.42 2.62 -11.96
C ARG A 287 19.95 1.44 -12.76
N ASP A 288 21.13 1.56 -13.39
CA ASP A 288 21.83 0.43 -14.05
C ASP A 288 21.94 -0.79 -13.12
N ARG A 289 22.13 -0.52 -11.82
CA ARG A 289 21.94 -1.50 -10.76
C ARG A 289 20.79 -1.01 -9.87
N PRO A 290 19.60 -1.64 -9.93
CA PRO A 290 18.44 -1.19 -9.16
C PRO A 290 18.73 -1.10 -7.66
N VAL A 291 18.29 -0.01 -7.01
CA VAL A 291 18.49 0.22 -5.58
C VAL A 291 17.19 -0.03 -4.84
N VAL A 292 17.07 -1.20 -4.20
CA VAL A 292 15.90 -1.56 -3.40
C VAL A 292 16.01 -0.90 -2.03
N THR A 293 15.20 0.14 -1.76
CA THR A 293 15.34 0.98 -0.56
C THR A 293 14.80 0.31 0.69
N THR A 294 13.84 -0.61 0.52
CA THR A 294 13.06 -1.28 1.58
C THR A 294 13.53 -2.70 1.86
N ARG A 295 14.67 -3.12 1.28
CA ARG A 295 15.30 -4.40 1.59
C ARG A 295 15.93 -4.36 2.99
N ILE A 296 15.79 -5.46 3.73
CA ILE A 296 16.49 -5.69 5.02
C ILE A 296 17.87 -6.28 4.73
#